data_AF-D6LFH4-F1
#
_entry.id   AF-D6LFH4-F1
#
_cell.length_a   1.000
_cell.length_b   1.000
_cell.length_c   1.000
_cell.angle_alpha   90.00
_cell.angle_beta   90.00
_cell.angle_gamma   90.00
#
_symmetry.space_group_name_H-M   'P 1'
#
loop_
_entity.id
_entity.type
_entity.pdbx_description
1 polymer ?
#
loop_
_entity_poly.entity_id
_entity_poly.type
_entity_poly.pdbx_seq_one_letter_code
_entity_poly.pdbx_strand_id
1 'polypeptide(L)'
;MELLKEDEEYISFLLKQGKKVEAIAFIKNKTGMTLKEAKDYIDKKNIPISKEDEQYLSSLINENKELEAVVFLHKNKDMSLLEAKNYTDRLILMKNIETNKKRSRKFGYVYDEELNTFVPNLARQKKVLKIMLNIFLVLLVITLIQFIFLDRSSDIKMIIFKFSISGISVLIITLPLGSLSIHYIENKLKKLKNLELSNQFEVKAFISNFHLSLHVLLILIFIIIIPIFLLKIEYKDYKGIFYFFGLIAITVAGIYELLKMLKYKKYSLKIDSREITLLYDKNEIKSIKFEKINFIKFYAKKFKGGENDIPTIEIFDMEKNIFTELDIKISDYILLKMYFEKHKVLVKDEFKRL
;
A
#
# COMPACT_ATOMS: atom_id res chain seq x y z
N MET A 1 -39.23 14.64 -27.20
CA MET A 1 -39.97 15.26 -26.08
C MET A 1 -39.25 14.90 -24.80
N GLU A 2 -38.84 15.87 -23.99
CA GLU A 2 -38.09 15.61 -22.75
C GLU A 2 -39.04 15.11 -21.65
N LEU A 3 -38.55 14.22 -20.78
CA LEU A 3 -39.30 13.74 -19.61
C LEU A 3 -39.45 14.89 -18.61
N LEU A 4 -40.69 15.19 -18.20
CA LEU A 4 -40.93 16.16 -17.13
C LEU A 4 -40.61 15.56 -15.77
N LYS A 5 -40.43 16.40 -14.74
CA LYS A 5 -40.18 15.92 -13.36
C LYS A 5 -41.30 14.99 -12.86
N GLU A 6 -42.54 15.28 -13.22
CA GLU A 6 -43.72 14.46 -12.88
C GLU A 6 -43.66 13.07 -13.54
N ASP A 7 -43.16 12.99 -14.79
CA ASP A 7 -42.96 11.73 -15.49
C ASP A 7 -41.87 10.89 -14.80
N GLU A 8 -40.79 11.52 -14.31
CA GLU A 8 -39.74 10.84 -13.55
C GLU A 8 -40.22 10.30 -12.19
N GLU A 9 -41.08 11.04 -11.49
CA GLU A 9 -41.70 10.59 -10.25
C GLU A 9 -42.63 9.40 -10.48
N TYR A 10 -43.42 9.44 -11.57
CA TYR A 10 -44.27 8.32 -11.96
C TYR A 10 -43.48 7.08 -12.36
N ILE A 11 -42.39 7.24 -13.10
CA ILE A 11 -41.46 6.15 -13.43
C ILE A 11 -40.87 5.54 -12.15
N SER A 12 -40.44 6.39 -11.20
CA SER A 12 -39.92 5.94 -9.90
C SER A 12 -40.98 5.17 -9.09
N PHE A 13 -42.24 5.62 -9.12
CA PHE A 13 -43.36 4.92 -8.50
C PHE A 13 -43.61 3.54 -9.12
N LEU A 14 -43.66 3.43 -10.46
CA LEU A 14 -43.82 2.16 -11.16
C LEU A 14 -42.67 1.18 -10.86
N LEU A 15 -41.44 1.68 -10.79
CA LEU A 15 -40.26 0.88 -10.45
C LEU A 15 -40.31 0.38 -9.00
N LYS A 16 -40.78 1.20 -8.04
CA LYS A 16 -41.00 0.77 -6.64
C LYS A 16 -42.05 -0.35 -6.52
N GLN A 17 -43.04 -0.36 -7.40
CA GLN A 17 -44.08 -1.38 -7.46
C GLN A 17 -43.67 -2.63 -8.26
N GLY A 18 -42.43 -2.70 -8.76
CA GLY A 18 -41.96 -3.82 -9.59
C GLY A 18 -42.57 -3.86 -11.00
N LYS A 19 -43.29 -2.81 -11.42
CA LYS A 19 -43.99 -2.73 -12.72
C LYS A 19 -43.04 -2.24 -13.81
N LYS A 20 -41.92 -2.95 -14.00
CA LYS A 20 -40.83 -2.57 -14.92
C LYS A 20 -41.28 -2.49 -16.38
N VAL A 21 -42.11 -3.44 -16.82
CA VAL A 21 -42.66 -3.46 -18.19
C VAL A 21 -43.57 -2.26 -18.44
N GLU A 22 -44.38 -1.87 -17.46
CA GLU A 22 -45.25 -0.68 -17.56
C GLU A 22 -44.42 0.61 -17.61
N ALA A 23 -43.31 0.68 -16.85
CA ALA A 23 -42.39 1.82 -16.88
C ALA A 23 -41.69 1.97 -18.25
N ILE A 24 -41.27 0.85 -18.87
CA ILE A 24 -40.68 0.83 -20.21
C ILE A 24 -41.72 1.29 -21.26
N ALA A 25 -42.95 0.77 -21.17
CA ALA A 25 -44.04 1.15 -22.08
C ALA A 25 -44.40 2.63 -21.95
N PHE A 26 -44.45 3.15 -20.71
CA PHE A 26 -44.72 4.57 -20.43
C PHE A 26 -43.68 5.49 -21.07
N ILE A 27 -42.38 5.21 -20.87
CA ILE A 27 -41.30 6.00 -21.49
C ILE A 27 -41.39 5.93 -23.00
N LYS A 28 -41.48 4.72 -23.58
CA LYS A 28 -41.57 4.52 -25.02
C LYS A 28 -42.70 5.33 -25.65
N ASN A 29 -43.89 5.33 -25.03
CA ASN A 29 -45.06 6.05 -25.54
C ASN A 29 -44.94 7.58 -25.37
N LYS A 30 -44.26 8.05 -24.31
CA LYS A 30 -44.14 9.48 -24.00
C LYS A 30 -43.01 10.17 -24.77
N THR A 31 -41.87 9.51 -24.93
CA THR A 31 -40.67 10.09 -25.57
C THR A 31 -40.52 9.70 -27.03
N GLY A 32 -41.24 8.66 -27.49
CA GLY A 32 -41.10 8.10 -28.84
C GLY A 32 -39.86 7.23 -29.03
N MET A 33 -39.16 6.86 -27.94
CA MET A 33 -37.97 6.00 -27.97
C MET A 33 -38.26 4.60 -28.52
N THR A 34 -37.23 3.95 -29.05
CA THR A 34 -37.31 2.53 -29.38
C THR A 34 -37.44 1.68 -28.11
N LEU A 35 -37.98 0.46 -28.23
CA LEU A 35 -38.13 -0.45 -27.09
C LEU A 35 -36.79 -0.73 -26.39
N LYS A 36 -35.70 -0.78 -27.16
CA LYS A 36 -34.34 -1.00 -26.65
C LYS A 36 -33.86 0.19 -25.81
N GLU A 37 -34.02 1.42 -26.31
CA GLU A 37 -33.61 2.63 -25.59
C GLU A 37 -34.42 2.84 -24.30
N ALA A 38 -35.73 2.58 -24.34
CA ALA A 38 -36.58 2.67 -23.15
C ALA A 38 -36.19 1.63 -22.09
N LYS A 39 -35.79 0.42 -22.52
CA LYS A 39 -35.25 -0.61 -21.63
C LYS A 39 -33.91 -0.19 -21.01
N ASP A 40 -32.97 0.26 -21.83
CA ASP A 40 -31.64 0.70 -21.37
C ASP A 40 -31.73 1.88 -20.39
N TYR A 41 -32.70 2.80 -20.60
CA TYR A 41 -32.96 3.90 -19.68
C TYR A 41 -33.45 3.42 -18.30
N ILE A 42 -34.39 2.47 -18.27
CA ILE A 42 -34.92 1.89 -17.04
C ILE A 42 -33.87 1.03 -16.32
N ASP A 43 -33.12 0.23 -17.05
CA ASP A 43 -32.06 -0.63 -16.48
C ASP A 43 -30.94 0.22 -15.83
N LYS A 44 -30.72 1.45 -16.30
CA LYS A 44 -29.77 2.39 -15.70
C LYS A 44 -30.26 3.02 -14.39
N LYS A 45 -31.58 3.07 -14.14
CA LYS A 45 -32.13 3.49 -12.84
C LYS A 45 -32.11 2.29 -11.90
N ASN A 46 -31.04 2.19 -11.09
CA ASN A 46 -30.93 1.22 -9.99
C ASN A 46 -32.23 1.21 -9.18
N ILE A 47 -32.93 0.07 -9.17
CA ILE A 47 -34.10 -0.15 -8.32
C ILE A 47 -33.59 -0.22 -6.88
N PRO A 48 -33.90 0.73 -6.00
CA PRO A 48 -33.59 0.57 -4.59
C PRO A 48 -34.46 -0.58 -4.06
N ILE A 49 -33.81 -1.60 -3.49
CA ILE A 49 -34.50 -2.70 -2.81
C ILE A 49 -35.22 -2.10 -1.59
N SER A 50 -36.45 -2.55 -1.32
CA SER A 50 -37.21 -2.06 -0.18
C SER A 50 -36.54 -2.51 1.13
N LYS A 51 -36.75 -1.76 2.22
CA LYS A 51 -36.18 -2.12 3.53
C LYS A 51 -36.68 -3.48 4.02
N GLU A 52 -37.92 -3.83 3.68
CA GLU A 52 -38.53 -5.11 4.01
C GLU A 52 -37.83 -6.27 3.28
N ASP A 53 -37.53 -6.09 1.99
CA ASP A 53 -36.80 -7.07 1.19
C ASP A 53 -35.34 -7.23 1.66
N GLU A 54 -34.68 -6.13 2.06
CA GLU A 54 -33.33 -6.18 2.64
C GLU A 54 -33.30 -6.97 3.95
N GLN A 55 -34.32 -6.82 4.81
CA GLN A 55 -34.45 -7.60 6.04
C GLN A 55 -34.65 -9.09 5.74
N TYR A 56 -35.49 -9.42 4.76
CA TYR A 56 -35.73 -10.79 4.34
C TYR A 56 -34.48 -11.44 3.72
N LEU A 57 -33.74 -10.72 2.88
CA LEU A 57 -32.47 -11.20 2.33
C LEU A 57 -31.42 -11.41 3.43
N SER A 58 -31.41 -10.53 4.43
CA SER A 58 -30.51 -10.65 5.58
C SER A 58 -30.84 -11.88 6.45
N SER A 59 -32.11 -12.24 6.63
CA SER A 59 -32.49 -13.46 7.36
C SER A 59 -32.06 -14.72 6.60
N LEU A 60 -32.28 -14.77 5.28
CA LEU A 60 -31.83 -15.89 4.44
C LEU A 60 -30.30 -16.08 4.49
N ILE A 61 -29.53 -14.99 4.43
CA ILE A 61 -28.07 -15.03 4.55
C ILE A 61 -27.62 -15.44 5.96
N ASN A 62 -28.41 -15.15 7.00
CA ASN A 62 -28.12 -15.63 8.35
C ASN A 62 -28.35 -17.13 8.52
N GLU A 63 -29.30 -17.69 7.78
CA GLU A 63 -29.61 -19.12 7.73
C GLU A 63 -28.76 -19.90 6.72
N ASN A 64 -27.75 -19.28 6.09
CA ASN A 64 -26.91 -19.84 5.02
C ASN A 64 -27.72 -20.30 3.77
N LYS A 65 -28.86 -19.67 3.50
CA LYS A 65 -29.74 -19.93 2.35
C LYS A 65 -29.45 -18.99 1.18
N GLU A 66 -28.18 -18.95 0.76
CA GLU A 66 -27.70 -18.01 -0.27
C GLU A 66 -28.39 -18.23 -1.63
N LEU A 67 -28.62 -19.48 -2.01
CA LEU A 67 -29.34 -19.85 -3.22
C LEU A 67 -30.78 -19.31 -3.22
N GLU A 68 -31.46 -19.34 -2.08
CA GLU A 68 -32.82 -18.83 -1.94
C GLU A 68 -32.85 -17.30 -2.06
N ALA A 69 -31.83 -16.60 -1.55
CA ALA A 69 -31.67 -15.15 -1.72
C ALA A 69 -31.46 -14.77 -3.20
N VAL A 70 -30.63 -15.52 -3.92
CA VAL A 70 -30.43 -15.31 -5.37
C VAL A 70 -31.72 -15.60 -6.16
N VAL A 71 -32.44 -16.67 -5.83
CA VAL A 71 -33.73 -17.01 -6.46
C VAL A 71 -34.79 -15.94 -6.18
N PHE A 72 -34.85 -15.41 -4.96
CA PHE A 72 -35.76 -14.33 -4.58
C PHE A 72 -35.49 -13.06 -5.41
N LEU A 73 -34.22 -12.64 -5.51
CA LEU A 73 -33.83 -11.47 -6.31
C LEU A 73 -34.12 -11.68 -7.81
N HIS A 74 -33.88 -12.87 -8.33
CA HIS A 74 -34.13 -13.19 -9.73
C HIS A 74 -35.64 -13.19 -10.06
N LYS A 75 -36.48 -13.79 -9.20
CA LYS A 75 -37.92 -13.94 -9.46
C LYS A 75 -38.76 -12.73 -9.08
N ASN A 76 -38.44 -12.05 -7.98
CA ASN A 76 -39.29 -10.99 -7.42
C ASN A 76 -38.79 -9.59 -7.74
N LYS A 77 -37.53 -9.44 -8.17
CA LYS A 77 -36.92 -8.13 -8.50
C LYS A 77 -36.45 -8.02 -9.95
N ASP A 78 -36.79 -8.99 -10.80
CA ASP A 78 -36.40 -9.03 -12.22
C ASP A 78 -34.90 -8.79 -12.45
N MET A 79 -34.05 -9.21 -11.50
CA MET A 79 -32.60 -9.15 -11.67
C MET A 79 -32.12 -10.27 -12.56
N SER A 80 -31.07 -10.03 -13.35
CA SER A 80 -30.33 -11.14 -13.96
C SER A 80 -29.70 -12.04 -12.90
N LEU A 81 -29.46 -13.31 -13.21
CA LEU A 81 -28.77 -14.24 -12.31
C LEU A 81 -27.41 -13.71 -11.84
N LEU A 82 -26.68 -13.00 -12.72
CA LEU A 82 -25.39 -12.41 -12.39
C LEU A 82 -25.52 -11.24 -11.41
N GLU A 83 -26.50 -10.36 -11.62
CA GLU A 83 -26.78 -9.24 -10.70
C GLU A 83 -27.25 -9.73 -9.33
N ALA A 84 -28.17 -10.70 -9.30
CA ALA A 84 -28.67 -11.30 -8.08
C ALA A 84 -27.54 -11.96 -7.27
N LYS A 85 -26.63 -12.68 -7.94
CA LYS A 85 -25.43 -13.26 -7.31
C LYS A 85 -24.52 -12.18 -6.75
N ASN A 86 -24.14 -11.19 -7.56
CA ASN A 86 -23.25 -10.10 -7.14
C ASN A 86 -23.82 -9.30 -5.96
N TYR A 87 -25.14 -9.12 -5.92
CA TYR A 87 -25.81 -8.45 -4.81
C TYR A 87 -25.79 -9.29 -3.53
N THR A 88 -26.05 -10.60 -3.64
CA THR A 88 -25.99 -11.54 -2.50
C THR A 88 -24.57 -11.63 -1.93
N ASP A 89 -23.55 -11.74 -2.79
CA ASP A 89 -22.12 -11.74 -2.40
C ASP A 89 -21.76 -10.46 -1.62
N ARG A 90 -22.29 -9.31 -2.04
CA ARG A 90 -22.10 -8.02 -1.35
C ARG A 90 -22.73 -8.02 0.04
N LEU A 91 -23.94 -8.55 0.19
CA LEU A 91 -24.61 -8.65 1.49
C LEU A 91 -23.85 -9.56 2.47
N ILE A 92 -23.32 -10.69 1.99
CA ILE A 92 -22.48 -11.61 2.77
C ILE A 92 -21.20 -10.91 3.25
N LEU A 93 -20.53 -10.16 2.37
CA LEU A 93 -19.35 -9.36 2.73
C LEU A 93 -19.68 -8.34 3.83
N MET A 94 -20.80 -7.62 3.70
CA MET A 94 -21.23 -6.61 4.67
C MET A 94 -21.51 -7.22 6.06
N LYS A 95 -22.17 -8.39 6.10
CA LYS A 95 -22.37 -9.18 7.33
C LYS A 95 -21.05 -9.58 7.97
N ASN A 96 -20.08 -10.04 7.18
CA ASN A 96 -18.77 -10.46 7.69
C ASN A 96 -17.98 -9.28 8.27
N ILE A 97 -18.11 -8.08 7.69
CA ILE A 97 -17.54 -6.84 8.24
C ILE A 97 -18.23 -6.46 9.56
N GLU A 98 -19.57 -6.49 9.60
CA GLU A 98 -20.33 -6.11 10.80
C GLU A 98 -20.11 -7.08 11.98
N THR A 99 -20.04 -8.38 11.70
CA THR A 99 -19.73 -9.40 12.72
C THR A 99 -18.29 -9.28 13.23
N ASN A 100 -17.31 -8.99 12.35
CA ASN A 100 -15.94 -8.65 12.78
C ASN A 100 -15.89 -7.36 13.63
N LYS A 101 -16.68 -6.34 13.28
CA LYS A 101 -16.84 -5.09 14.05
C LYS A 101 -17.47 -5.32 15.42
N LYS A 102 -18.38 -6.28 15.57
CA LYS A 102 -18.93 -6.69 16.88
C LYS A 102 -17.90 -7.43 17.73
N ARG A 103 -17.07 -8.30 17.14
CA ARG A 103 -15.98 -9.00 17.85
C ARG A 103 -14.87 -8.04 18.33
N SER A 104 -14.61 -6.95 17.60
CA SER A 104 -13.57 -5.97 17.95
C SER A 104 -13.99 -4.93 18.99
N ARG A 105 -15.25 -4.92 19.45
CA ARG A 105 -15.77 -4.01 20.50
C ARG A 105 -15.35 -4.40 21.94
N LYS A 106 -14.08 -4.75 22.16
CA LYS A 106 -13.47 -4.67 23.50
C LYS A 106 -12.32 -3.67 23.45
N PHE A 107 -12.55 -2.56 24.16
CA PHE A 107 -11.69 -1.40 24.41
C PHE A 107 -11.52 -0.39 23.28
N GLY A 108 -11.97 0.83 23.61
CA GLY A 108 -12.13 1.94 22.68
C GLY A 108 -10.81 2.44 22.11
N TYR A 109 -10.65 2.26 20.81
CA TYR A 109 -9.93 3.16 19.93
C TYR A 109 -10.58 3.07 18.54
N VAL A 110 -10.57 4.19 17.81
CA VAL A 110 -11.00 4.24 16.41
C VAL A 110 -10.07 3.34 15.62
N TYR A 111 -10.58 2.16 15.26
CA TYR A 111 -9.93 1.24 14.35
C TYR A 111 -10.17 1.77 12.93
N ASP A 112 -9.20 2.49 12.37
CA ASP A 112 -9.25 2.87 10.95
C ASP A 112 -8.92 1.64 10.10
N GLU A 113 -9.95 0.84 9.86
CA GLU A 113 -9.92 -0.33 8.98
C GLU A 113 -9.50 0.06 7.55
N GLU A 114 -9.85 1.28 7.12
CA GLU A 114 -9.36 1.90 5.88
C GLU A 114 -7.81 2.02 5.89
N LEU A 115 -7.19 2.69 6.87
CA LEU A 115 -5.74 2.91 6.85
C LEU A 115 -4.89 1.63 6.94
N ASN A 116 -5.37 0.60 7.64
CA ASN A 116 -4.68 -0.68 7.77
C ASN A 116 -4.82 -1.60 6.56
N THR A 117 -5.89 -1.45 5.76
CA THR A 117 -5.97 -2.10 4.44
C THR A 117 -5.01 -1.45 3.45
N PHE A 118 -4.76 -0.14 3.59
CA PHE A 118 -3.83 0.58 2.71
C PHE A 118 -2.36 0.41 3.08
N VAL A 119 -1.95 0.49 4.36
CA VAL A 119 -0.55 0.22 4.75
C VAL A 119 -0.49 -0.87 5.83
N PRO A 120 -0.14 -2.12 5.46
CA PRO A 120 0.09 -3.14 6.46
C PRO A 120 1.19 -2.66 7.42
N ASN A 121 0.96 -2.88 8.72
CA ASN A 121 1.86 -2.51 9.81
C ASN A 121 1.81 -1.02 10.27
N LEU A 122 1.07 -0.12 9.62
CA LEU A 122 0.98 1.29 10.06
C LEU A 122 0.32 1.42 11.44
N ALA A 123 -0.80 0.74 11.70
CA ALA A 123 -1.38 0.73 13.04
C ALA A 123 -0.48 0.05 14.08
N ARG A 124 0.30 -0.97 13.69
CA ARG A 124 1.28 -1.57 14.59
C ARG A 124 2.38 -0.57 14.92
N GLN A 125 2.88 0.18 13.95
CA GLN A 125 3.86 1.25 14.18
C GLN A 125 3.28 2.35 15.09
N LYS A 126 2.04 2.80 14.87
CA LYS A 126 1.34 3.73 15.77
C LYS A 126 1.20 3.15 17.18
N LYS A 127 0.88 1.86 17.31
CA LYS A 127 0.78 1.15 18.59
C LYS A 127 2.12 1.08 19.31
N VAL A 128 3.20 0.73 18.60
CA VAL A 128 4.55 0.70 19.15
C VAL A 128 4.99 2.10 19.58
N LEU A 129 4.75 3.12 18.76
CA LEU A 129 5.06 4.52 19.09
C LEU A 129 4.32 4.97 20.36
N LYS A 130 3.04 4.61 20.50
CA LYS A 130 2.25 4.92 21.70
C LYS A 130 2.76 4.19 22.95
N ILE A 131 3.17 2.92 22.81
CA ILE A 131 3.80 2.16 23.90
C ILE A 131 5.13 2.80 24.29
N MET A 132 5.98 3.16 23.32
CA MET A 132 7.26 3.84 23.56
C MET A 132 7.05 5.20 24.23
N LEU A 133 6.02 5.96 23.87
CA LEU A 133 5.69 7.23 24.51
C LEU A 133 5.31 7.04 25.99
N ASN A 134 4.50 6.03 26.30
CA ASN A 134 4.16 5.73 27.69
C ASN A 134 5.40 5.29 28.50
N ILE A 135 6.27 4.47 27.92
CA ILE A 135 7.54 4.07 28.54
C ILE A 135 8.42 5.30 28.79
N PHE A 136 8.52 6.21 27.81
CA PHE A 136 9.25 7.46 27.92
C PHE A 136 8.74 8.32 29.08
N LEU A 137 7.42 8.49 29.23
CA LEU A 137 6.82 9.25 30.32
C LEU A 137 7.15 8.65 31.69
N VAL A 138 7.07 7.33 31.83
CA VAL A 138 7.43 6.64 33.08
C VAL A 138 8.91 6.82 33.41
N LEU A 139 9.80 6.63 32.42
CA LEU A 139 11.24 6.81 32.59
C LEU A 139 11.57 8.26 32.96
N LEU A 140 10.90 9.24 32.34
CA LEU A 140 11.06 10.66 32.64
C LEU A 140 10.75 10.97 34.12
N VAL A 141 9.63 10.47 34.63
CA VAL A 141 9.24 10.64 36.04
C VAL A 141 10.26 10.00 36.97
N ILE A 142 10.71 8.78 36.67
CA ILE A 142 11.75 8.09 37.45
C ILE A 142 13.04 8.91 37.48
N THR A 143 13.49 9.45 36.34
CA THR A 143 14.69 10.30 36.31
C THR A 143 14.55 11.61 37.05
N LEU A 144 13.36 12.23 37.04
CA LEU A 144 13.11 13.46 37.80
C LEU A 144 13.20 13.19 39.31
N ILE A 145 12.64 12.08 39.77
CA ILE A 145 12.76 11.66 41.17
C ILE A 145 14.24 11.36 41.49
N GLN A 146 14.92 10.59 40.65
CA GLN A 146 16.35 10.30 40.82
C GLN A 146 17.20 11.57 40.86
N PHE A 147 16.86 12.60 40.07
CA PHE A 147 17.56 13.88 40.04
C PHE A 147 17.39 14.66 41.35
N ILE A 148 16.18 14.67 41.94
CA ILE A 148 15.90 15.35 43.21
C ILE A 148 16.66 14.70 44.37
N PHE A 149 16.72 13.37 44.40
CA PHE A 149 17.41 12.60 45.46
C PHE A 149 18.85 12.23 45.10
N LEU A 150 19.44 12.88 44.08
CA LEU A 150 20.78 12.58 43.59
C LEU A 150 21.83 13.05 44.59
N ASP A 151 22.45 12.09 45.26
CA ASP A 151 23.63 12.32 46.07
C ASP A 151 24.89 12.19 45.20
N ARG A 152 25.47 13.36 44.87
CA ARG A 152 26.64 13.48 43.99
C ARG A 152 27.93 12.89 44.57
N SER A 153 27.95 12.57 45.87
CA SER A 153 29.11 11.95 46.52
C SER A 153 29.19 10.44 46.30
N SER A 154 28.11 9.81 45.85
CA SER A 154 28.04 8.37 45.62
C SER A 154 28.28 8.01 44.15
N ASP A 155 29.38 7.32 43.88
CA ASP A 155 29.74 6.86 42.54
C ASP A 155 28.67 5.93 41.94
N ILE A 156 28.09 5.04 42.74
CA ILE A 156 27.04 4.11 42.30
C ILE A 156 25.78 4.85 41.86
N LYS A 157 25.31 5.82 42.66
CA LYS A 157 24.12 6.63 42.31
C LYS A 157 24.38 7.47 41.05
N MET A 158 25.59 7.98 40.89
CA MET A 158 26.00 8.73 39.70
C MET A 158 26.05 7.87 38.43
N ILE A 159 26.49 6.61 38.52
CA ILE A 159 26.48 5.65 37.40
C ILE A 159 25.04 5.34 36.97
N ILE A 160 24.15 5.04 37.93
CA ILE A 160 22.73 4.74 37.65
C ILE A 160 22.05 5.93 36.98
N PHE A 161 22.28 7.14 37.49
CA PHE A 161 21.70 8.37 36.93
C PHE A 161 22.16 8.64 35.48
N LYS A 162 23.45 8.43 35.18
CA LYS A 162 23.99 8.54 33.80
C LYS A 162 23.31 7.55 32.85
N PHE A 163 23.07 6.32 33.30
CA PHE A 163 22.40 5.30 32.51
C PHE A 163 20.95 5.70 32.21
N SER A 164 20.23 6.23 33.20
CA SER A 164 18.86 6.72 33.01
C SER A 164 18.79 7.90 32.02
N ILE A 165 19.71 8.87 32.10
CA ILE A 165 19.78 9.99 31.13
C ILE A 165 20.04 9.48 29.71
N SER A 166 20.94 8.51 29.56
CA SER A 166 21.27 7.91 28.27
C SER A 166 20.05 7.25 27.63
N GLY A 167 19.30 6.45 28.38
CA GLY A 167 18.06 5.81 27.90
C GLY A 167 17.00 6.81 27.45
N ILE A 168 16.83 7.92 28.18
CA ILE A 168 15.88 8.98 27.81
C ILE A 168 16.33 9.72 26.55
N SER A 169 17.62 9.97 26.40
CA SER A 169 18.19 10.66 25.24
C SER A 169 17.92 9.89 23.93
N VAL A 170 18.00 8.55 23.97
CA VAL A 170 17.63 7.70 22.82
C VAL A 170 16.15 7.83 22.47
N LEU A 171 15.26 7.88 23.48
CA LEU A 171 13.82 8.03 23.26
C LEU A 171 13.44 9.43 22.73
N ILE A 172 14.12 10.48 23.18
CA ILE A 172 13.93 11.87 22.69
C ILE A 172 14.21 11.96 21.19
N ILE A 173 15.20 11.22 20.67
CA ILE A 173 15.54 11.24 19.24
C ILE A 173 14.61 10.32 18.44
N THR A 174 14.31 9.12 18.94
CA THR A 174 13.56 8.10 18.20
C THR A 174 12.06 8.39 18.10
N LEU A 175 11.44 8.99 19.13
CA LEU A 175 10.00 9.29 19.14
C LEU A 175 9.60 10.32 18.04
N PRO A 176 10.27 11.48 17.88
CA PRO A 176 9.96 12.43 16.82
C PRO A 176 10.19 11.84 15.42
N LEU A 177 11.27 11.09 15.22
CA LEU A 177 11.57 10.44 13.94
C LEU A 177 10.49 9.44 13.55
N GLY A 178 10.06 8.60 14.50
CA GLY A 178 8.95 7.66 14.29
C GLY A 178 7.64 8.40 13.95
N SER A 179 7.30 9.45 14.70
CA SER A 179 6.11 10.26 14.44
C SER A 179 6.14 10.95 13.08
N LEU A 180 7.27 11.53 12.69
CA LEU A 180 7.47 12.17 11.38
C LEU A 180 7.33 11.16 10.24
N SER A 181 7.87 9.94 10.41
CA SER A 181 7.76 8.89 9.39
C SER A 181 6.31 8.47 9.16
N ILE A 182 5.53 8.31 10.23
CA ILE A 182 4.10 7.98 10.17
C ILE A 182 3.32 9.14 9.55
N HIS A 183 3.59 10.37 9.96
CA HIS A 183 2.95 11.56 9.41
C HIS A 183 3.25 11.74 7.91
N TYR A 184 4.48 11.47 7.47
CA TYR A 184 4.84 11.51 6.07
C TYR A 184 4.07 10.47 5.25
N ILE A 185 3.97 9.24 5.75
CA ILE A 185 3.18 8.17 5.13
C ILE A 185 1.70 8.57 5.06
N GLU A 186 1.15 9.07 6.16
CA GLU A 186 -0.26 9.47 6.26
C GLU A 186 -0.59 10.66 5.36
N ASN A 187 0.29 11.66 5.28
CA ASN A 187 0.14 12.79 4.37
C ASN A 187 0.25 12.35 2.91
N LYS A 188 1.15 11.41 2.60
CA LYS A 188 1.23 10.79 1.27
C LYS A 188 -0.09 10.06 0.96
N LEU A 189 -0.59 9.20 1.84
CA LEU A 189 -1.88 8.52 1.69
C LEU A 189 -3.06 9.48 1.57
N LYS A 190 -3.11 10.55 2.35
CA LYS A 190 -4.17 11.57 2.28
C LYS A 190 -4.12 12.33 0.97
N LYS A 191 -2.92 12.67 0.48
CA LYS A 191 -2.76 13.18 -0.88
C LYS A 191 -3.31 12.19 -1.89
N LEU A 192 -3.05 10.89 -1.75
CA LEU A 192 -3.58 9.84 -2.64
C LEU A 192 -5.10 9.66 -2.57
N LYS A 193 -5.71 9.78 -1.39
CA LYS A 193 -7.18 9.81 -1.23
C LYS A 193 -7.79 11.04 -1.91
N ASN A 194 -7.09 12.18 -1.82
CA ASN A 194 -7.45 13.43 -2.48
C ASN A 194 -7.01 13.49 -3.96
N LEU A 195 -6.25 12.49 -4.45
CA LEU A 195 -5.83 12.33 -5.86
C LEU A 195 -6.96 11.77 -6.73
N GLU A 196 -8.22 11.95 -6.32
CA GLU A 196 -9.27 12.23 -7.31
C GLU A 196 -8.90 13.43 -8.21
N LEU A 197 -7.93 14.28 -7.84
CA LEU A 197 -7.60 15.52 -8.56
C LEU A 197 -6.20 15.63 -9.22
N SER A 198 -5.23 14.76 -8.93
CA SER A 198 -3.96 14.77 -9.68
C SER A 198 -3.66 13.38 -10.22
N ASN A 199 -3.48 13.32 -11.53
CA ASN A 199 -3.32 12.09 -12.26
C ASN A 199 -1.85 11.68 -12.39
N GLN A 200 -0.94 12.35 -11.68
CA GLN A 200 0.50 12.28 -11.92
C GLN A 200 1.31 12.07 -10.64
N PHE A 201 2.13 11.02 -10.59
CA PHE A 201 3.07 10.78 -9.50
C PHE A 201 4.31 10.00 -9.97
N GLU A 202 5.42 10.14 -9.21
CA GLU A 202 6.70 9.49 -9.51
C GLU A 202 7.08 8.50 -8.41
N VAL A 203 7.49 7.29 -8.80
CA VAL A 203 8.02 6.25 -7.93
C VAL A 203 9.50 6.03 -8.27
N LYS A 204 10.37 6.11 -7.27
CA LYS A 204 11.82 5.93 -7.48
C LYS A 204 12.23 4.48 -7.31
N ALA A 205 13.26 4.06 -8.05
CA ALA A 205 13.92 2.79 -7.82
C ALA A 205 14.36 2.67 -6.35
N PHE A 206 14.03 1.54 -5.75
CA PHE A 206 14.43 1.24 -4.39
C PHE A 206 15.78 0.53 -4.38
N ILE A 207 16.69 1.10 -3.61
CA ILE A 207 17.91 0.42 -3.18
C ILE A 207 17.84 0.38 -1.67
N SER A 208 18.04 -0.81 -1.12
CA SER A 208 18.15 -0.96 0.32
C SER A 208 19.31 -0.11 0.83
N ASN A 209 19.02 0.87 1.70
CA ASN A 209 20.03 1.68 2.36
C ASN A 209 21.06 0.81 3.12
N PHE A 210 20.67 -0.41 3.52
CA PHE A 210 21.54 -1.37 4.17
C PHE A 210 22.69 -1.84 3.25
N HIS A 211 22.39 -2.24 2.01
CA HIS A 211 23.42 -2.66 1.05
C HIS A 211 24.40 -1.54 0.71
N LEU A 212 23.89 -0.31 0.54
CA LEU A 212 24.76 0.86 0.36
C LEU A 212 25.64 1.09 1.58
N SER A 213 25.10 0.97 2.80
CA SER A 213 25.89 1.15 4.03
C SER A 213 26.98 0.08 4.19
N LEU A 214 26.71 -1.18 3.81
CA LEU A 214 27.69 -2.26 3.87
C LEU A 214 28.87 -2.03 2.93
N HIS A 215 28.61 -1.62 1.68
CA HIS A 215 29.68 -1.33 0.73
C HIS A 215 30.52 -0.11 1.15
N VAL A 216 29.90 0.93 1.70
CA VAL A 216 30.62 2.09 2.25
C VAL A 216 31.47 1.68 3.46
N LEU A 217 30.94 0.85 4.36
CA LEU A 217 31.67 0.31 5.51
C LEU A 217 32.86 -0.56 5.06
N LEU A 218 32.66 -1.40 4.04
CA LEU A 218 33.72 -2.23 3.47
C LEU A 218 34.86 -1.37 2.93
N ILE A 219 34.55 -0.31 2.17
CA ILE A 219 35.55 0.65 1.66
C ILE A 219 36.29 1.33 2.83
N LEU A 220 35.59 1.73 3.89
CA LEU A 220 36.19 2.34 5.08
C LEU A 220 37.17 1.38 5.79
N ILE A 221 36.79 0.11 5.93
CA ILE A 221 37.65 -0.94 6.50
C ILE A 221 38.92 -1.10 5.65
N PHE A 222 38.80 -1.10 4.32
CA PHE A 222 39.96 -1.19 3.43
C PHE A 222 40.87 0.04 3.52
N ILE A 223 40.32 1.25 3.66
CA ILE A 223 41.10 2.49 3.88
C ILE A 223 41.95 2.40 5.16
N ILE A 224 41.48 1.68 6.19
CA ILE A 224 42.21 1.50 7.45
C ILE A 224 43.22 0.34 7.35
N ILE A 225 42.86 -0.78 6.70
CA ILE A 225 43.72 -1.97 6.59
C ILE A 225 44.90 -1.74 5.65
N ILE A 226 44.71 -1.05 4.51
CA ILE A 226 45.76 -0.79 3.52
C ILE A 226 47.01 -0.13 4.13
N PRO A 227 46.91 0.98 4.89
CA PRO A 227 48.09 1.60 5.52
C PRO A 227 48.76 0.71 6.56
N ILE A 228 48.00 -0.07 7.34
CA ILE A 228 48.56 -1.01 8.32
C ILE A 228 49.33 -2.13 7.61
N PHE A 229 48.81 -2.61 6.48
CA PHE A 229 49.43 -3.64 5.67
C PHE A 229 50.71 -3.12 4.99
N LEU A 230 50.69 -1.88 4.47
CA LEU A 230 51.85 -1.21 3.88
C LEU A 230 52.97 -0.95 4.89
N LEU A 231 52.64 -0.60 6.14
CA LEU A 231 53.61 -0.39 7.22
C LEU A 231 54.28 -1.70 7.70
N LYS A 232 53.66 -2.86 7.45
CA LYS A 232 54.10 -4.16 7.98
C LYS A 232 54.85 -5.03 6.97
N ILE A 233 54.90 -4.64 5.70
CA ILE A 233 55.65 -5.35 4.67
C ILE A 233 57.13 -4.98 4.77
N GLU A 234 57.97 -5.94 5.16
CA GLU A 234 59.38 -5.91 4.76
C GLU A 234 59.44 -6.22 3.25
N TYR A 235 60.03 -5.31 2.47
CA TYR A 235 60.07 -5.28 0.99
C TYR A 235 60.61 -6.55 0.29
N LYS A 236 60.99 -7.60 1.02
CA LYS A 236 61.52 -8.87 0.50
C LYS A 236 60.52 -10.03 0.48
N ASP A 237 59.34 -9.92 1.11
CA ASP A 237 58.39 -11.03 1.15
C ASP A 237 57.33 -10.92 0.02
N TYR A 238 57.55 -11.68 -1.06
CA TYR A 238 56.68 -11.73 -2.23
C TYR A 238 55.23 -12.13 -1.91
N LYS A 239 55.01 -12.84 -0.79
CA LYS A 239 53.66 -13.19 -0.30
C LYS A 239 52.88 -11.94 0.12
N GLY A 240 53.52 -10.98 0.78
CA GLY A 240 52.90 -9.72 1.18
C GLY A 240 52.41 -8.91 -0.03
N ILE A 241 53.24 -8.83 -1.08
CA ILE A 241 52.88 -8.15 -2.34
C ILE A 241 51.68 -8.84 -3.01
N PHE A 242 51.63 -10.17 -3.03
CA PHE A 242 50.50 -10.93 -3.59
C PHE A 242 49.18 -10.66 -2.84
N TYR A 243 49.20 -10.66 -1.50
CA TYR A 243 48.03 -10.34 -0.69
C TYR A 243 47.54 -8.90 -0.90
N PHE A 244 48.46 -7.95 -1.11
CA PHE A 244 48.12 -6.56 -1.42
C PHE A 244 47.38 -6.42 -2.75
N PHE A 245 47.86 -7.09 -3.81
CA PHE A 245 47.15 -7.12 -5.10
C PHE A 245 45.78 -7.79 -5.00
N GLY A 246 45.66 -8.86 -4.21
CA GLY A 246 44.35 -9.48 -3.92
C GLY A 246 43.38 -8.51 -3.23
N LEU A 247 43.87 -7.73 -2.28
CA LEU A 247 43.10 -6.70 -1.57
C LEU A 247 42.62 -5.58 -2.53
N ILE A 248 43.48 -5.16 -3.45
CA ILE A 248 43.14 -4.19 -4.51
C ILE A 248 42.06 -4.76 -5.43
N ALA A 249 42.19 -6.01 -5.85
CA ALA A 249 41.19 -6.63 -6.72
C ALA A 249 39.81 -6.69 -6.06
N ILE A 250 39.74 -7.04 -4.77
CA ILE A 250 38.49 -7.10 -4.00
C ILE A 250 37.88 -5.71 -3.81
N THR A 251 38.69 -4.69 -3.52
CA THR A 251 38.22 -3.30 -3.38
C THR A 251 37.68 -2.75 -4.69
N VAL A 252 38.39 -2.97 -5.81
CA VAL A 252 37.93 -2.55 -7.14
C VAL A 252 36.61 -3.23 -7.51
N ALA A 253 36.48 -4.54 -7.27
CA ALA A 253 35.24 -5.27 -7.48
C ALA A 253 34.08 -4.73 -6.60
N GLY A 254 34.36 -4.44 -5.34
CA GLY A 254 33.38 -3.85 -4.41
C GLY A 254 32.92 -2.44 -4.82
N ILE A 255 33.84 -1.59 -5.28
CA ILE A 255 33.53 -0.25 -5.79
C ILE A 255 32.70 -0.35 -7.07
N TYR A 256 33.04 -1.28 -7.97
CA TYR A 256 32.28 -1.50 -9.20
C TYR A 256 30.81 -1.85 -8.92
N GLU A 257 30.55 -2.79 -7.99
CA GLU A 257 29.18 -3.14 -7.58
C GLU A 257 28.45 -1.96 -6.91
N LEU A 258 29.14 -1.18 -6.06
CA LEU A 258 28.57 0.03 -5.46
C LEU A 258 28.18 1.07 -6.54
N LEU A 259 29.03 1.30 -7.53
CA LEU A 259 28.75 2.21 -8.63
C LEU A 259 27.56 1.74 -9.47
N LYS A 260 27.45 0.43 -9.72
CA LYS A 260 26.31 -0.18 -10.42
C LYS A 260 25.01 0.04 -9.65
N MET A 261 25.01 -0.17 -8.33
CA MET A 261 23.85 0.15 -7.48
C MET A 261 23.50 1.64 -7.54
N LEU A 262 24.47 2.55 -7.43
CA LEU A 262 24.19 3.99 -7.49
C LEU A 262 23.58 4.44 -8.83
N LYS A 263 23.97 3.83 -9.95
CA LYS A 263 23.31 4.05 -11.25
C LYS A 263 21.86 3.60 -11.22
N TYR A 264 21.56 2.44 -10.60
CA TYR A 264 20.19 1.94 -10.49
C TYR A 264 19.27 2.91 -9.71
N LYS A 265 19.81 3.70 -8.77
CA LYS A 265 19.05 4.69 -7.99
C LYS A 265 18.44 5.80 -8.83
N LYS A 266 19.02 6.04 -10.01
CA LYS A 266 18.61 7.13 -10.91
C LYS A 266 17.36 6.80 -11.71
N TYR A 267 16.93 5.54 -11.72
CA TYR A 267 15.69 5.16 -12.38
C TYR A 267 14.48 5.57 -11.54
N SER A 268 13.45 6.06 -12.23
CA SER A 268 12.15 6.29 -11.63
C SER A 268 11.04 6.05 -12.65
N LEU A 269 9.87 5.70 -12.15
CA LEU A 269 8.66 5.47 -12.91
C LEU A 269 7.73 6.66 -12.67
N LYS A 270 7.51 7.48 -13.70
CA LYS A 270 6.48 8.51 -13.71
C LYS A 270 5.20 7.89 -14.24
N ILE A 271 4.10 8.09 -13.52
CA ILE A 271 2.79 7.60 -13.91
C ILE A 271 1.87 8.80 -14.05
N ASP A 272 1.34 8.98 -15.25
CA ASP A 272 0.32 9.95 -15.59
C ASP A 272 -0.99 9.21 -15.92
N SER A 273 -2.15 9.87 -16.01
CA SER A 273 -3.45 9.18 -16.29
C SER A 273 -3.51 8.42 -17.62
N ARG A 274 -2.59 8.71 -18.55
CA ARG A 274 -2.61 8.19 -19.92
C ARG A 274 -1.43 7.28 -20.22
N GLU A 275 -0.32 7.45 -19.52
CA GLU A 275 0.93 6.75 -19.82
C GLU A 275 1.80 6.56 -18.59
N ILE A 276 2.66 5.56 -18.68
CA ILE A 276 3.72 5.25 -17.73
C ILE A 276 5.05 5.55 -18.43
N THR A 277 5.84 6.42 -17.82
CA THR A 277 7.15 6.85 -18.31
C THR A 277 8.25 6.30 -17.42
N LEU A 278 9.22 5.61 -18.00
CA LEU A 278 10.46 5.24 -17.34
C LEU A 278 11.48 6.38 -17.53
N LEU A 279 11.94 6.94 -16.42
CA LEU A 279 12.93 8.01 -16.36
C LEU A 279 14.28 7.49 -15.89
N TYR A 280 15.37 8.06 -16.41
CA TYR A 280 16.72 7.96 -15.85
C TYR A 280 17.27 9.35 -15.66
N ASP A 281 17.63 9.68 -14.42
CA ASP A 281 18.14 11.00 -14.06
C ASP A 281 17.21 12.14 -14.53
N LYS A 282 15.89 11.92 -14.37
CA LYS A 282 14.78 12.79 -14.81
C LYS A 282 14.55 12.89 -16.32
N ASN A 283 15.40 12.28 -17.14
CA ASN A 283 15.20 12.21 -18.59
C ASN A 283 14.34 11.00 -18.95
N GLU A 284 13.40 11.19 -19.86
CA GLU A 284 12.57 10.11 -20.39
C GLU A 284 13.40 9.13 -21.22
N ILE A 285 13.27 7.83 -20.91
CA ILE A 285 13.91 6.76 -21.68
C ILE A 285 12.88 6.05 -22.54
N LYS A 286 11.74 5.69 -21.94
CA LYS A 286 10.68 4.91 -22.56
C LYS A 286 9.34 5.32 -21.97
N SER A 287 8.30 5.30 -22.78
CA SER A 287 6.92 5.52 -22.37
C SER A 287 6.01 4.45 -22.94
N ILE A 288 4.97 4.10 -22.19
CA ILE A 288 3.92 3.18 -22.62
C ILE A 288 2.55 3.73 -22.21
N LYS A 289 1.62 3.75 -23.16
CA LYS A 289 0.23 4.12 -22.89
C LYS A 289 -0.51 2.97 -22.21
N PHE A 290 -1.46 3.28 -21.34
CA PHE A 290 -2.26 2.26 -20.64
C PHE A 290 -2.95 1.25 -21.57
N GLU A 291 -3.43 1.71 -22.72
CA GLU A 291 -4.07 0.87 -23.75
C GLU A 291 -3.15 -0.21 -24.32
N LYS A 292 -1.83 0.00 -24.23
CA LYS A 292 -0.81 -0.93 -24.73
C LYS A 292 -0.23 -1.82 -23.63
N ILE A 293 -0.75 -1.74 -22.40
CA ILE A 293 -0.35 -2.59 -21.28
C ILE A 293 -1.27 -3.80 -21.22
N ASN A 294 -0.68 -5.00 -21.18
CA ASN A 294 -1.44 -6.25 -21.02
C ASN A 294 -1.77 -6.49 -19.55
N PHE A 295 -0.73 -6.58 -18.72
CA PHE A 295 -0.87 -6.71 -17.28
C PHE A 295 0.37 -6.19 -16.56
N ILE A 296 0.20 -5.91 -15.27
CA ILE A 296 1.26 -5.51 -14.36
C ILE A 296 1.41 -6.62 -13.33
N LYS A 297 2.65 -7.03 -13.08
CA LYS A 297 2.97 -8.06 -12.10
C LYS A 297 3.72 -7.43 -10.93
N PHE A 298 3.31 -7.77 -9.71
CA PHE A 298 4.06 -7.47 -8.50
C PHE A 298 4.56 -8.78 -7.90
N TYR A 299 5.85 -8.87 -7.56
CA TYR A 299 6.41 -10.04 -6.91
C TYR A 299 7.55 -9.65 -5.96
N ALA A 300 7.97 -10.62 -5.15
CA ALA A 300 9.07 -10.49 -4.23
C ALA A 300 10.37 -10.99 -4.87
N LYS A 301 11.39 -10.15 -4.95
CA LYS A 301 12.73 -10.61 -5.34
C LYS A 301 13.36 -11.36 -4.18
N LYS A 302 13.32 -12.70 -4.24
CA LYS A 302 13.85 -13.57 -3.18
C LYS A 302 15.38 -13.52 -3.17
N PHE A 303 15.96 -13.05 -2.06
CA PHE A 303 17.37 -13.27 -1.77
C PHE A 303 17.54 -14.66 -1.13
N LYS A 304 18.60 -15.39 -1.51
CA LYS A 304 18.95 -16.68 -0.89
C LYS A 304 19.26 -16.45 0.60
N GLY A 305 18.26 -16.56 1.49
CA GLY A 305 18.50 -16.59 2.94
C GLY A 305 17.56 -15.84 3.91
N GLY A 306 16.48 -15.16 3.50
CA GLY A 306 15.43 -14.76 4.46
C GLY A 306 14.65 -13.44 4.25
N GLU A 307 13.45 -13.42 4.86
CA GLU A 307 12.41 -12.40 5.24
C GLU A 307 12.32 -10.98 4.63
N ASN A 308 13.30 -10.50 3.88
CA ASN A 308 13.32 -9.15 3.30
C ASN A 308 12.95 -9.18 1.82
N ASP A 309 11.69 -9.48 1.56
CA ASP A 309 11.12 -9.41 0.22
C ASP A 309 10.99 -7.95 -0.22
N ILE A 310 11.88 -7.54 -1.13
CA ILE A 310 11.78 -6.26 -1.83
C ILE A 310 10.65 -6.41 -2.88
N PRO A 311 9.61 -5.56 -2.85
CA PRO A 311 8.61 -5.58 -3.89
C PRO A 311 9.20 -5.07 -5.20
N THR A 312 8.95 -5.82 -6.26
CA THR A 312 9.37 -5.50 -7.61
C THR A 312 8.13 -5.39 -8.49
N ILE A 313 8.06 -4.35 -9.32
CA ILE A 313 7.03 -4.18 -10.35
C ILE A 313 7.60 -4.58 -11.71
N GLU A 314 6.85 -5.41 -12.43
CA GLU A 314 7.05 -5.73 -13.84
C GLU A 314 5.84 -5.25 -14.63
N ILE A 315 6.08 -4.51 -15.72
CA ILE A 315 5.03 -4.04 -16.63
C ILE A 315 5.17 -4.77 -17.95
N PHE A 316 4.10 -5.42 -18.40
CA PHE A 316 4.06 -6.15 -19.67
C PHE A 316 3.25 -5.40 -20.71
N ASP A 317 3.79 -5.29 -21.92
CA ASP A 317 3.04 -4.78 -23.07
C ASP A 317 2.05 -5.82 -23.62
N MET A 318 1.23 -5.42 -24.61
CA MET A 318 0.27 -6.30 -25.29
C MET A 318 0.90 -7.56 -25.90
N GLU A 319 2.15 -7.50 -26.32
CA GLU A 319 2.92 -8.62 -26.88
C GLU A 319 3.51 -9.53 -25.80
N LYS A 320 3.30 -9.22 -24.52
CA LYS A 320 3.87 -9.87 -23.34
C LYS A 320 5.38 -9.68 -23.21
N ASN A 321 5.96 -8.67 -23.85
CA ASN A 321 7.33 -8.25 -23.60
C ASN A 321 7.39 -7.41 -22.31
N ILE A 322 8.51 -7.50 -21.60
CA ILE A 322 8.75 -6.72 -20.39
C ILE A 322 9.10 -5.28 -20.82
N PHE A 323 8.21 -4.34 -20.52
CA PHE A 323 8.46 -2.92 -20.70
C PHE A 323 9.50 -2.42 -19.69
N THR A 324 9.30 -2.78 -18.41
CA THR A 324 10.23 -2.42 -17.33
C THR A 324 10.08 -3.38 -16.14
N GLU A 325 11.19 -3.61 -15.44
CA GLU A 325 11.27 -4.24 -14.11
C GLU A 325 11.92 -3.22 -13.17
N LEU A 326 11.25 -2.89 -12.06
CA LEU A 326 11.74 -1.91 -11.10
C LEU A 326 11.53 -2.39 -9.67
N ASP A 327 12.61 -2.44 -8.88
CA ASP A 327 12.51 -2.65 -7.43
C ASP A 327 11.96 -1.37 -6.79
N ILE A 328 10.97 -1.50 -5.92
CA ILE A 328 10.23 -0.36 -5.35
C ILE A 328 10.11 -0.46 -3.83
N LYS A 329 9.80 0.67 -3.18
CA LYS A 329 9.51 0.66 -1.74
C LYS A 329 8.16 0.00 -1.50
N ILE A 330 8.01 -0.64 -0.34
CA ILE A 330 6.72 -1.18 0.12
C ILE A 330 5.61 -0.12 0.09
N SER A 331 5.92 1.12 0.49
CA SER A 331 4.97 2.24 0.41
C SER A 331 4.56 2.58 -1.02
N ASP A 332 5.47 2.43 -1.98
CA ASP A 332 5.23 2.78 -3.38
C ASP A 332 4.52 1.62 -4.12
N TYR A 333 4.81 0.36 -3.75
CA TYR A 333 4.07 -0.82 -4.19
C TYR A 333 2.58 -0.70 -3.90
N ILE A 334 2.23 -0.36 -2.66
CA ILE A 334 0.84 -0.14 -2.22
C ILE A 334 0.15 0.90 -3.09
N LEU A 335 0.83 2.04 -3.29
CA LEU A 335 0.33 3.15 -4.10
C LEU A 335 0.07 2.69 -5.54
N LEU A 336 1.05 2.02 -6.15
CA LEU A 336 0.95 1.54 -7.52
C LEU A 336 -0.21 0.56 -7.68
N LYS A 337 -0.35 -0.40 -6.76
CA LYS A 337 -1.45 -1.36 -6.75
C LYS A 337 -2.82 -0.67 -6.74
N MET A 338 -3.04 0.27 -5.83
CA MET A 338 -4.30 1.03 -5.76
C MET A 338 -4.58 1.80 -7.06
N TYR A 339 -3.54 2.44 -7.60
CA TYR A 339 -3.69 3.24 -8.82
C TYR A 339 -4.12 2.37 -10.01
N PHE A 340 -3.48 1.22 -10.21
CA PHE A 340 -3.78 0.33 -11.32
C PHE A 340 -5.14 -0.37 -11.16
N GLU A 341 -5.51 -0.76 -9.94
CA GLU A 341 -6.85 -1.29 -9.65
C GLU A 341 -7.95 -0.26 -9.95
N LYS A 342 -7.75 1.01 -9.59
CA LYS A 342 -8.68 2.11 -9.91
C LYS A 342 -8.85 2.31 -11.42
N HIS A 343 -7.75 2.23 -12.18
CA HIS A 343 -7.77 2.38 -13.64
C HIS A 343 -8.13 1.09 -14.40
N LYS A 344 -8.60 0.05 -13.70
CA LYS A 344 -9.01 -1.25 -14.25
C LYS A 344 -7.92 -1.94 -15.08
N VAL A 345 -6.65 -1.70 -14.77
CA VAL A 345 -5.52 -2.40 -15.38
C VAL A 345 -5.44 -3.80 -14.76
N LEU A 346 -5.13 -4.82 -15.56
CA LEU A 346 -4.97 -6.19 -15.06
C LEU A 346 -3.73 -6.28 -14.17
N VAL A 347 -3.91 -6.52 -12.87
CA VAL A 347 -2.81 -6.65 -11.90
C VAL A 347 -2.70 -8.10 -11.42
N LYS A 348 -1.51 -8.69 -11.57
CA LYS A 348 -1.12 -9.97 -10.98
C LYS A 348 -0.25 -9.74 -9.76
N ASP A 349 -0.84 -9.84 -8.57
CA ASP A 349 -0.15 -9.64 -7.31
C ASP A 349 0.32 -10.98 -6.69
N GLU A 350 1.60 -11.29 -6.89
CA GLU A 350 2.31 -12.42 -6.32
C GLU A 350 3.16 -12.02 -5.10
N PHE A 351 3.23 -10.73 -4.75
CA PHE A 351 4.04 -10.23 -3.64
C PHE A 351 3.49 -10.63 -2.27
N LYS A 352 2.20 -11.02 -2.20
CA LYS A 352 1.43 -11.45 -0.99
C LYS A 352 2.28 -11.66 0.27
N ARG A 353 2.53 -10.57 0.98
CA ARG A 353 2.86 -10.59 2.41
C ARG A 353 1.53 -10.48 3.14
N LEU A 354 0.88 -11.63 3.34
CA LEU A 354 -0.32 -11.78 4.16
C LEU A 354 0.02 -11.55 5.64
#